data_AF-A0A9X3EZM7-F1
#
_entry.id   AF-A0A9X3EZM7-F1
#
_cell.length_a   1.000
_cell.length_b   1.000
_cell.length_c   1.000
_cell.angle_alpha   90.00
_cell.angle_beta   90.00
_cell.angle_gamma   90.00
#
_symmetry.space_group_name_H-M   'P 1'
#
loop_
_entity.id
_entity.type
_entity.pdbx_description
1 polymer ?
#
loop_
_entity_poly.entity_id
_entity_poly.type
_entity_poly.pdbx_seq_one_letter_code
_entity_poly.pdbx_strand_id
1 'polypeptide(L)'
;MRYCVLGLTPLEASTLVDEPVLGDWFDAALDSLGPRGPALARRLCKWLTVELIGRVPPAQLASAKVVPAALAELVRMLECGEVSAPAAKQILDLLVEEGGVPGGIAAREGLVLEDDDAALTAAIVSVLRGYPRQVAQYRAGKAALWGYLIGRVMQVLRGRADPQRVHKLLVVALHSPPPGDDTI
;
A
#
# COMPACT_ATOMS: atom_id res chain seq x y z
N MET A 1 -26.09 -17.77 -2.32
CA MET A 1 -25.21 -17.74 -1.14
C MET A 1 -24.95 -16.27 -0.80
N ARG A 2 -25.16 -15.86 0.47
CA ARG A 2 -25.29 -14.46 0.93
C ARG A 2 -24.24 -13.49 0.38
N TYR A 3 -22.99 -13.92 0.30
CA TYR A 3 -21.87 -13.04 -0.06
C TYR A 3 -21.51 -13.01 -1.55
N CYS A 4 -22.04 -13.92 -2.37
CA CYS A 4 -21.76 -13.95 -3.82
C CYS A 4 -22.23 -12.68 -4.54
N VAL A 5 -23.28 -12.03 -4.05
CA VAL A 5 -23.78 -10.75 -4.61
C VAL A 5 -22.81 -9.60 -4.44
N LEU A 6 -21.84 -9.73 -3.53
CA LEU A 6 -20.73 -8.79 -3.31
C LEU A 6 -19.53 -9.07 -4.23
N GLY A 7 -19.66 -10.04 -5.14
CA GLY A 7 -18.60 -10.48 -6.06
C GLY A 7 -17.60 -11.45 -5.44
N LEU A 8 -17.88 -12.00 -4.25
CA LEU A 8 -17.07 -13.07 -3.64
C LEU A 8 -17.27 -14.39 -4.37
N THR A 9 -16.18 -15.16 -4.49
CA THR A 9 -16.24 -16.52 -5.03
C THR A 9 -17.07 -17.43 -4.11
N PRO A 10 -17.63 -18.54 -4.63
CA PRO A 10 -18.35 -19.50 -3.79
C PRO A 10 -17.53 -20.01 -2.61
N LEU A 11 -16.22 -20.20 -2.80
CA LEU A 11 -15.33 -20.65 -1.74
C LEU A 11 -15.18 -19.60 -0.63
N GLU A 12 -14.89 -18.35 -0.98
CA GLU A 12 -14.79 -17.24 -0.01
C GLU A 12 -16.12 -17.04 0.73
N ALA A 13 -17.24 -17.09 0.01
CA ALA A 13 -18.57 -16.96 0.58
C ALA A 13 -18.91 -18.12 1.53
N SER A 14 -18.52 -19.35 1.22
CA SER A 14 -18.67 -20.51 2.12
C SER A 14 -17.87 -20.33 3.40
N THR A 15 -16.60 -19.90 3.32
CA THR A 15 -15.77 -19.67 4.52
C THR A 15 -16.42 -18.72 5.52
N LEU A 16 -17.03 -17.62 5.04
CA LEU A 16 -17.71 -16.65 5.90
C LEU A 16 -19.07 -17.13 6.44
N VAL A 17 -19.70 -18.11 5.78
CA VAL A 17 -20.98 -18.70 6.22
C VAL A 17 -20.74 -19.82 7.21
N ASP A 18 -19.72 -20.65 6.99
CA ASP A 18 -19.41 -21.82 7.81
C ASP A 18 -18.77 -21.44 9.15
N GLU A 19 -18.13 -20.27 9.24
CA GLU A 19 -17.57 -19.70 10.47
C GLU A 19 -18.31 -18.41 10.87
N PRO A 20 -19.34 -18.48 11.75
CA PRO A 20 -20.20 -17.35 12.08
C PRO A 20 -19.43 -16.13 12.59
N VAL A 21 -18.36 -16.35 13.38
CA VAL A 21 -17.53 -15.27 13.91
C VAL A 21 -16.90 -14.46 12.77
N LEU A 22 -16.44 -15.11 11.70
CA LEU A 22 -15.88 -14.41 10.53
C LEU A 22 -16.95 -13.69 9.73
N GLY A 23 -18.13 -14.31 9.59
CA GLY A 23 -19.28 -13.69 8.93
C GLY A 23 -19.69 -12.38 9.61
N ASP A 24 -19.91 -12.41 10.92
CA ASP A 24 -20.32 -11.23 11.69
C ASP A 24 -19.23 -10.13 11.65
N TRP A 25 -17.96 -10.52 11.74
CA TRP A 25 -16.83 -9.58 11.67
C TRP A 25 -16.72 -8.92 10.29
N PHE A 26 -16.95 -9.70 9.23
CA PHE A 26 -16.96 -9.21 7.86
C PHE A 26 -18.12 -8.25 7.59
N ASP A 27 -19.32 -8.60 8.05
CA ASP A 27 -20.51 -7.74 7.94
C ASP A 27 -20.28 -6.39 8.65
N ALA A 28 -19.80 -6.42 9.90
CA ALA A 28 -19.50 -5.20 10.66
C ALA A 28 -18.43 -4.33 9.99
N ALA A 29 -17.42 -4.94 9.36
CA ALA A 29 -16.41 -4.22 8.60
C ALA A 29 -16.98 -3.64 7.29
N LEU A 30 -17.84 -4.38 6.59
CA LEU A 30 -18.53 -3.88 5.40
C LEU A 30 -19.44 -2.69 5.70
N ASP A 31 -20.21 -2.74 6.79
CA ASP A 31 -21.08 -1.64 7.21
C ASP A 31 -20.27 -0.36 7.46
N SER A 32 -19.07 -0.49 8.01
CA SER A 32 -18.14 0.63 8.26
C SER A 32 -17.57 1.25 6.97
N LEU A 33 -17.51 0.50 5.86
CA LEU A 33 -17.00 0.98 4.57
C LEU A 33 -18.04 1.79 3.77
N GLY A 34 -19.33 1.63 4.10
CA GLY A 34 -20.44 2.15 3.32
C GLY A 34 -20.60 1.48 1.94
N PRO A 35 -21.40 2.05 1.02
CA PRO A 35 -21.64 1.46 -0.29
C PRO A 35 -20.34 1.46 -1.11
N ARG A 36 -19.83 0.25 -1.40
CA ARG A 36 -18.58 0.04 -2.12
C ARG A 36 -18.69 -1.12 -3.11
N GLY A 37 -17.92 -1.01 -4.19
CA GLY A 37 -17.96 -1.97 -5.29
C GLY A 37 -17.35 -3.34 -4.95
N PRO A 38 -17.57 -4.36 -5.79
CA PRO A 38 -17.14 -5.74 -5.56
C PRO A 38 -15.63 -5.93 -5.34
N ALA A 39 -14.79 -5.02 -5.83
CA ALA A 39 -13.34 -5.07 -5.62
C ALA A 39 -12.96 -4.89 -4.15
N LEU A 40 -13.58 -3.92 -3.47
CA LEU A 40 -13.26 -3.62 -2.08
C LEU A 40 -13.77 -4.71 -1.13
N ALA A 41 -14.97 -5.25 -1.38
CA ALA A 41 -15.51 -6.36 -0.59
C ALA A 41 -14.62 -7.61 -0.68
N ARG A 42 -14.14 -7.96 -1.88
CA ARG A 42 -13.17 -9.06 -2.07
C ARG A 42 -11.86 -8.78 -1.35
N ARG A 43 -11.33 -7.56 -1.44
CA ARG A 43 -10.10 -7.19 -0.73
C ARG A 43 -10.29 -7.30 0.77
N LEU A 44 -11.39 -6.80 1.32
CA LEU A 44 -11.71 -6.90 2.73
C LEU A 44 -11.81 -8.37 3.16
N CYS A 45 -12.51 -9.22 2.40
CA CYS A 45 -12.62 -10.64 2.71
C CYS A 45 -11.23 -11.29 2.78
N LYS A 46 -10.37 -11.03 1.79
CA LYS A 46 -8.99 -11.55 1.79
C LYS A 46 -8.18 -11.04 2.99
N TRP A 47 -8.30 -9.75 3.32
CA TRP A 47 -7.59 -9.18 4.47
C TRP A 47 -8.08 -9.75 5.80
N LEU A 48 -9.38 -10.04 5.92
CA LEU A 48 -9.91 -10.74 7.07
C LEU A 48 -9.39 -12.19 7.11
N THR A 49 -9.69 -12.99 6.09
CA THR A 49 -9.49 -14.45 6.13
C THR A 49 -8.03 -14.90 5.99
N VAL A 50 -7.15 -14.03 5.47
CA VAL A 50 -5.73 -14.34 5.30
C VAL A 50 -4.86 -13.49 6.22
N GLU A 51 -4.93 -12.16 6.11
CA GLU A 51 -3.97 -11.28 6.79
C GLU A 51 -4.27 -11.16 8.29
N LEU A 52 -5.53 -10.91 8.67
CA LEU A 52 -5.92 -10.81 10.07
C LEU A 52 -5.94 -12.18 10.74
N ILE A 53 -6.54 -13.20 10.11
CA ILE A 53 -6.54 -14.56 10.67
C ILE A 53 -5.14 -15.18 10.77
N GLY A 54 -4.19 -14.76 9.94
CA GLY A 54 -2.78 -15.11 10.10
C GLY A 54 -2.13 -14.55 11.37
N ARG A 55 -2.74 -13.56 12.03
CA ARG A 55 -2.23 -12.89 13.24
C ARG A 55 -3.08 -13.17 14.47
N VAL A 56 -4.39 -13.25 14.29
CA VAL A 56 -5.38 -13.45 15.35
C VAL A 56 -6.31 -14.58 14.92
N PRO A 57 -6.25 -15.77 15.56
CA PRO A 57 -7.12 -16.87 15.20
C PRO A 57 -8.60 -16.50 15.44
N PRO A 58 -9.57 -17.10 14.72
CA PRO A 58 -10.98 -16.71 14.79
C PRO A 58 -11.54 -16.70 16.22
N ALA A 59 -11.16 -17.69 17.04
CA ALA A 59 -11.59 -17.81 18.43
C ALA A 59 -11.15 -16.64 19.35
N GLN A 60 -10.18 -15.83 18.93
CA GLN A 60 -9.66 -14.69 19.71
C GLN A 60 -10.12 -13.34 19.15
N LEU A 61 -10.77 -13.30 17.99
CA LEU A 61 -11.20 -12.05 17.34
C LEU A 61 -12.09 -11.18 18.23
N ALA A 62 -12.97 -11.79 19.01
CA ALA A 62 -13.87 -11.06 19.91
C ALA A 62 -13.12 -10.29 21.02
N SER A 63 -11.90 -10.72 21.38
CA SER A 63 -11.06 -10.08 22.39
C SER A 63 -9.89 -9.28 21.81
N ALA A 64 -9.77 -9.24 20.48
CA ALA A 64 -8.69 -8.54 19.81
C ALA A 64 -8.85 -7.02 19.92
N LYS A 65 -7.72 -6.30 19.94
CA LYS A 65 -7.73 -4.83 19.95
C LYS A 65 -8.09 -4.22 18.59
N VAL A 66 -7.76 -4.93 17.51
CA VAL A 66 -8.22 -4.59 16.16
C VAL A 66 -9.72 -4.81 16.06
N VAL A 67 -10.42 -3.82 15.52
CA VAL A 67 -11.89 -3.84 15.37
C VAL A 67 -12.29 -3.84 13.89
N PRO A 68 -13.50 -4.30 13.54
CA PRO A 68 -13.98 -4.36 12.15
C PRO A 68 -13.79 -3.05 11.38
N ALA A 69 -14.14 -1.92 12.00
CA ALA A 69 -13.99 -0.59 11.41
C ALA A 69 -12.54 -0.22 11.07
N ALA A 70 -11.57 -0.66 11.88
CA ALA A 70 -10.16 -0.39 11.64
C ALA A 70 -9.63 -1.22 10.45
N LEU A 71 -10.00 -2.50 10.33
CA LEU A 71 -9.62 -3.29 9.17
C LEU A 71 -10.24 -2.72 7.88
N ALA A 72 -11.50 -2.30 7.96
CA ALA A 72 -12.20 -1.62 6.87
C ALA A 72 -11.44 -0.37 6.40
N GLU A 73 -11.13 0.56 7.31
CA GLU A 73 -10.38 1.77 6.98
C GLU A 73 -9.01 1.45 6.38
N LEU A 74 -8.26 0.49 6.94
CA LEU A 74 -6.97 0.06 6.41
C LEU A 74 -7.08 -0.46 4.97
N VAL A 75 -8.08 -1.30 4.69
CA VAL A 75 -8.35 -1.84 3.35
C VAL A 75 -8.73 -0.72 2.37
N ARG A 76 -9.49 0.29 2.83
CA ARG A 76 -9.81 1.49 2.04
C ARG A 76 -8.56 2.29 1.70
N MET A 77 -7.69 2.56 2.68
CA MET A 77 -6.43 3.30 2.47
C MET A 77 -5.55 2.59 1.43
N LEU A 78 -5.48 1.26 1.49
CA LEU A 78 -4.75 0.46 0.50
C LEU A 78 -5.37 0.54 -0.90
N GLU A 79 -6.71 0.49 -1.01
CA GLU A 79 -7.39 0.62 -2.31
C GLU A 79 -7.25 2.02 -2.90
N CYS A 80 -7.25 3.06 -2.06
CA CYS A 80 -7.04 4.45 -2.48
C CYS A 80 -5.58 4.78 -2.81
N GLY A 81 -4.63 3.86 -2.56
CA GLY A 81 -3.21 4.11 -2.78
C GLY A 81 -2.57 5.05 -1.75
N GLU A 82 -3.23 5.27 -0.60
CA GLU A 82 -2.67 6.07 0.49
C GLU A 82 -1.53 5.36 1.20
N VAL A 83 -1.55 4.02 1.17
CA VAL A 83 -0.50 3.15 1.73
C VAL A 83 -0.17 2.01 0.76
N SER A 84 1.09 1.56 0.79
CA SER A 84 1.49 0.36 0.06
C SER A 84 1.04 -0.93 0.76
N ALA A 85 1.05 -2.07 0.05
CA ALA A 85 0.71 -3.35 0.68
C ALA A 85 1.64 -3.73 1.85
N PRO A 86 2.99 -3.53 1.78
CA PRO A 86 3.87 -3.72 2.94
C PRO A 86 3.53 -2.78 4.11
N ALA A 87 3.27 -1.50 3.82
CA ALA A 87 2.86 -0.53 4.84
C ALA A 87 1.55 -0.94 5.52
N ALA A 88 0.57 -1.39 4.74
CA ALA A 88 -0.70 -1.84 5.28
C ALA A 88 -0.55 -3.06 6.20
N LYS A 89 0.39 -3.98 5.90
CA LYS A 89 0.69 -5.12 6.77
C LYS A 89 1.29 -4.67 8.10
N GLN A 90 2.23 -3.73 8.06
CA GLN A 90 2.82 -3.15 9.27
C GLN A 90 1.76 -2.42 10.11
N ILE A 91 0.83 -1.69 9.47
CA ILE A 91 -0.28 -1.06 10.18
C ILE A 91 -1.17 -2.13 10.82
N LEU A 92 -1.46 -3.23 10.13
CA LEU A 92 -2.25 -4.33 10.70
C LEU A 92 -1.57 -4.98 11.90
N ASP A 93 -0.25 -5.17 11.88
CA ASP A 93 0.53 -5.67 13.02
C ASP A 93 0.29 -4.76 14.25
N LEU A 94 0.43 -3.45 14.08
CA LEU A 94 0.21 -2.46 15.15
C LEU A 94 -1.26 -2.39 15.61
N LEU A 95 -2.23 -2.54 14.70
CA LEU A 95 -3.64 -2.60 15.07
C LEU A 95 -3.94 -3.83 15.94
N VAL A 96 -3.29 -4.96 15.67
CA VAL A 96 -3.45 -6.18 16.49
C VAL A 96 -2.81 -5.98 17.86
N GLU A 97 -1.62 -5.38 17.92
CA GLU A 97 -0.84 -5.19 19.15
C GLU A 97 -1.39 -4.09 20.06
N GLU A 98 -1.78 -2.96 19.49
CA GLU A 98 -2.11 -1.71 20.20
C GLU A 98 -3.58 -1.30 20.03
N GLY A 99 -4.24 -1.73 18.95
CA GLY A 99 -5.52 -1.18 18.51
C GLY A 99 -5.37 0.20 17.87
N GLY A 100 -6.46 0.96 17.81
CA GLY A 100 -6.45 2.34 17.34
C GLY A 100 -6.93 2.52 15.89
N VAL A 101 -6.52 3.64 15.28
CA VAL A 101 -7.02 4.10 13.99
C VAL A 101 -5.92 3.96 12.93
N PRO A 102 -6.16 3.25 11.80
CA PRO A 102 -5.16 3.01 10.76
C PRO A 102 -4.51 4.28 10.22
N GLY A 103 -5.28 5.33 9.93
CA GLY A 103 -4.75 6.61 9.46
C GLY A 103 -3.80 7.27 10.45
N GLY A 104 -4.10 7.18 11.75
CA GLY A 104 -3.25 7.70 12.82
C GLY A 104 -1.92 6.93 12.93
N ILE A 105 -1.98 5.61 12.83
CA ILE A 105 -0.79 4.75 12.80
C ILE A 105 0.05 5.06 11.57
N ALA A 106 -0.57 5.15 10.39
CA ALA A 106 0.15 5.45 9.15
C ALA A 106 0.89 6.78 9.21
N ALA A 107 0.27 7.83 9.77
CA ALA A 107 0.90 9.13 9.95
C ALA A 107 2.06 9.08 10.96
N ARG A 108 1.86 8.43 12.12
CA ARG A 108 2.87 8.29 13.18
C ARG A 108 4.11 7.55 12.71
N GLU A 109 3.91 6.46 11.97
CA GLU A 109 4.98 5.59 11.47
C GLU A 109 5.56 6.06 10.12
N GLY A 110 5.03 7.14 9.54
CA GLY A 110 5.49 7.67 8.26
C GLY A 110 5.24 6.72 7.08
N LEU A 111 4.14 5.99 7.10
CA LEU A 111 3.77 4.94 6.14
C LEU A 111 2.84 5.42 5.01
N VAL A 112 2.40 6.68 5.07
CA VAL A 112 1.63 7.33 4.01
C VAL A 112 2.51 7.51 2.77
N LEU A 113 1.98 7.14 1.61
CA LEU A 113 2.63 7.37 0.32
C LEU A 113 2.52 8.84 -0.08
N GLU A 114 3.64 9.40 -0.55
CA GLU A 114 3.70 10.69 -1.21
C GLU A 114 2.99 10.58 -2.56
N ASP A 115 1.98 11.42 -2.75
CA ASP A 115 1.16 11.47 -3.95
C ASP A 115 1.39 12.74 -4.78
N ASP A 116 2.26 13.65 -4.35
CA ASP A 116 2.65 14.81 -5.14
C ASP A 116 3.77 14.46 -6.13
N ASP A 117 3.44 14.51 -7.43
CA ASP A 117 4.40 14.32 -8.51
C ASP A 117 5.56 15.33 -8.46
N ALA A 118 5.31 16.55 -8.00
CA ALA A 118 6.35 17.58 -7.91
C ALA A 118 7.37 17.23 -6.81
N ALA A 119 6.89 16.85 -5.62
CA ALA A 119 7.73 16.37 -4.53
C ALA A 119 8.55 15.13 -4.93
N LEU A 120 7.91 14.14 -5.56
CA LEU A 120 8.57 12.93 -6.06
C LEU A 120 9.63 13.26 -7.13
N THR A 121 9.29 14.14 -8.07
CA THR A 121 10.22 14.58 -9.12
C THR A 121 11.43 15.31 -8.54
N ALA A 122 11.21 16.19 -7.56
CA ALA A 122 12.28 16.90 -6.89
C ALA A 122 13.26 15.94 -6.17
N ALA A 123 12.71 14.94 -5.47
CA ALA A 123 13.52 13.90 -4.83
C ALA A 123 14.32 13.07 -5.86
N ILE A 124 13.69 12.68 -6.97
CA ILE A 124 14.34 11.96 -8.07
C ILE A 124 15.50 12.79 -8.65
N VAL A 125 15.27 14.05 -8.99
CA VAL A 125 16.30 14.95 -9.54
C VAL A 125 17.46 15.10 -8.56
N SER A 126 17.17 15.24 -7.26
CA SER A 126 18.21 15.29 -6.23
C SER A 126 19.06 14.01 -6.20
N VAL A 127 18.45 12.83 -6.34
CA VAL A 127 19.18 11.55 -6.42
C VAL A 127 20.03 11.51 -7.68
N LEU A 128 19.49 11.86 -8.85
CA LEU A 128 20.24 11.84 -10.11
C LEU A 128 21.47 12.77 -10.06
N ARG A 129 21.34 13.96 -9.44
CA ARG A 129 22.46 14.89 -9.21
C ARG A 129 23.52 14.32 -8.26
N GLY A 130 23.14 13.48 -7.31
CA GLY A 130 24.06 12.79 -6.40
C GLY A 130 24.82 11.61 -7.03
N TYR A 131 24.36 11.10 -8.18
CA TYR A 131 24.94 9.92 -8.85
C TYR A 131 25.25 10.18 -10.35
N PRO A 132 25.97 11.26 -10.71
CA PRO A 132 26.15 11.66 -12.11
C PRO A 132 26.89 10.61 -12.95
N ARG A 133 27.84 9.88 -12.34
CA ARG A 133 28.58 8.81 -13.03
C ARG A 133 27.67 7.65 -13.45
N GLN A 134 26.73 7.27 -12.58
CA GLN A 134 25.78 6.19 -12.84
C GLN A 134 24.74 6.63 -13.88
N VAL A 135 24.29 7.89 -13.83
CA VAL A 135 23.40 8.47 -14.84
C VAL A 135 24.05 8.46 -16.22
N ALA A 136 25.30 8.90 -16.34
CA ALA A 136 26.04 8.87 -17.60
C ALA A 136 26.22 7.44 -18.14
N GLN A 137 26.56 6.49 -17.27
CA GLN A 137 26.70 5.09 -17.65
C GLN A 137 25.38 4.44 -18.09
N TYR A 138 24.27 4.79 -17.44
CA TYR A 138 22.95 4.33 -17.85
C TYR A 138 22.60 4.88 -19.23
N ARG A 139 22.81 6.18 -19.47
CA ARG A 139 22.61 6.83 -20.77
C ARG A 139 23.50 6.24 -21.88
N ALA A 140 24.68 5.73 -21.52
CA ALA A 140 25.57 5.00 -22.42
C ALA A 140 25.15 3.53 -22.70
N GLY A 141 23.96 3.11 -22.25
CA GLY A 141 23.40 1.79 -22.55
C GLY A 141 23.59 0.73 -21.46
N LYS A 142 24.16 1.06 -20.29
CA LYS A 142 24.25 0.11 -19.17
C LYS A 142 22.91 -0.02 -18.43
N ALA A 143 21.97 -0.73 -19.05
CA ALA A 143 20.62 -0.95 -18.51
C ALA A 143 20.58 -1.53 -17.09
N ALA A 144 21.60 -2.29 -16.67
CA ALA A 144 21.71 -2.83 -15.31
C ALA A 144 21.70 -1.76 -14.20
N LEU A 145 22.06 -0.50 -14.52
CA LEU A 145 22.00 0.60 -13.57
C LEU A 145 20.58 1.09 -13.27
N TRP A 146 19.58 0.64 -14.03
CA TRP A 146 18.17 0.98 -13.78
C TRP A 146 17.73 0.59 -12.37
N GLY A 147 17.93 -0.69 -12.00
CA GLY A 147 17.56 -1.20 -10.68
C GLY A 147 18.34 -0.51 -9.55
N TYR A 148 19.60 -0.15 -9.80
CA TYR A 148 20.41 0.62 -8.85
C TYR A 148 19.82 2.01 -8.60
N LEU A 149 19.48 2.75 -9.66
CA LEU A 149 18.92 4.11 -9.55
C LEU A 149 17.54 4.08 -8.90
N ILE A 150 16.68 3.13 -9.26
CA ILE A 150 15.40 2.90 -8.56
C ILE A 150 15.62 2.65 -7.08
N GLY A 151 16.54 1.75 -6.72
CA GLY A 151 16.85 1.44 -5.33
C GLY A 151 17.29 2.67 -4.54
N ARG A 152 18.11 3.54 -5.14
CA ARG A 152 18.53 4.80 -4.52
C ARG A 152 17.39 5.78 -4.32
N VAL A 153 16.51 5.93 -5.31
CA VAL A 153 15.33 6.79 -5.19
C VAL A 153 14.39 6.29 -4.09
N MET A 154 14.07 4.99 -4.10
CA MET A 154 13.22 4.38 -3.08
C MET A 154 13.80 4.49 -1.66
N GLN A 155 15.13 4.39 -1.54
CA GLN A 155 15.82 4.59 -0.27
C GLN A 155 15.67 6.02 0.25
N VAL A 156 15.85 7.04 -0.60
CA VAL A 156 15.68 8.45 -0.21
C VAL A 156 14.23 8.77 0.15
N LEU A 157 13.28 8.21 -0.60
CA LEU A 157 11.84 8.35 -0.32
C LEU A 157 11.40 7.52 0.90
N ARG A 158 12.27 6.66 1.45
CA ARG A 158 11.99 5.76 2.58
C ARG A 158 10.75 4.89 2.36
N GLY A 159 10.54 4.44 1.12
CA GLY A 159 9.35 3.66 0.76
C GLY A 159 8.03 4.43 0.76
N ARG A 160 8.05 5.76 0.96
CA ARG A 160 6.87 6.63 0.92
C ARG A 160 6.50 7.03 -0.50
N ALA A 161 6.69 6.16 -1.47
CA ALA A 161 6.31 6.42 -2.85
C ALA A 161 5.93 5.13 -3.55
N ASP A 162 4.94 5.21 -4.43
CA ASP A 162 4.56 4.07 -5.24
C ASP A 162 5.67 3.69 -6.23
N PRO A 163 6.13 2.42 -6.28
CA PRO A 163 7.20 1.99 -7.17
C PRO A 163 6.91 2.21 -8.66
N GLN A 164 5.65 2.07 -9.10
CA GLN A 164 5.30 2.30 -10.51
C GLN A 164 5.37 3.79 -10.85
N ARG A 165 4.94 4.65 -9.92
CA ARG A 165 5.02 6.10 -10.04
C ARG A 165 6.46 6.58 -10.05
N VAL A 166 7.30 6.07 -9.14
CA VAL A 166 8.75 6.31 -9.15
C VAL A 166 9.38 5.87 -10.45
N HIS A 167 9.03 4.68 -10.96
CA HIS A 167 9.52 4.18 -12.24
C HIS A 167 9.18 5.16 -13.37
N LYS A 168 7.92 5.58 -13.48
CA LYS A 168 7.45 6.51 -14.51
C LYS A 168 8.19 7.85 -14.45
N LEU A 169 8.30 8.46 -13.27
CA LEU A 169 8.95 9.76 -13.09
C LEU A 169 10.46 9.69 -13.32
N LEU A 170 11.10 8.58 -12.91
CA LEU A 170 12.52 8.35 -13.13
C LEU A 170 12.85 8.20 -14.62
N VAL A 171 11.99 7.53 -15.40
CA VAL A 171 12.14 7.47 -16.86
C VAL A 171 12.14 8.87 -17.44
N VAL A 172 11.16 9.71 -17.08
CA VAL A 172 11.07 11.10 -17.56
C VAL A 172 12.34 11.87 -17.21
N ALA A 173 12.77 11.83 -15.95
CA ALA A 173 13.93 12.58 -15.47
C ALA A 173 15.26 12.15 -16.14
N LEU A 174 15.40 10.89 -16.57
CA LEU A 174 16.61 10.41 -17.24
C LEU A 174 16.66 10.76 -18.73
N HIS A 175 15.51 10.94 -19.38
CA HIS A 175 15.42 11.33 -20.80
C HIS A 175 15.35 12.85 -21.01
N SER A 176 15.00 13.62 -19.99
CA SER A 176 15.13 15.08 -20.01
C SER A 176 16.58 15.51 -19.74
N PRO A 177 17.11 16.53 -20.46
CA PRO A 177 18.38 17.15 -20.09
C PRO A 177 18.24 17.77 -18.69
N PRO A 178 19.32 17.76 -17.86
CA PRO A 178 19.25 18.37 -16.54
C PRO A 178 18.90 19.87 -16.68
N PRO A 179 17.91 20.39 -15.93
CA PRO A 179 17.67 21.83 -15.89
C PRO A 179 18.90 22.49 -15.26
N GLY A 180 19.65 23.24 -16.07
CA GLY A 180 20.89 23.92 -15.66
C GLY A 180 22.07 23.81 -16.62
N ASP A 181 21.95 23.10 -17.75
CA ASP A 181 22.98 23.12 -18.81
C ASP A 181 22.63 24.13 -19.92
N ASP A 182 22.19 25.33 -19.52
CA ASP A 182 22.29 26.54 -20.34
C ASP A 182 23.62 27.21 -20.01
N THR A 183 24.72 26.58 -20.43
CA THR A 183 26.01 27.28 -20.51
C THR A 183 26.32 27.47 -21.99
N ILE A 184 26.11 28.72 -22.43
CA ILE A 184 26.63 29.28 -23.68
C ILE A 184 28.17 29.16 -23.67
#